data_AF-A0A7V2JKA2-F1
#
_entry.id   AF-A0A7V2JKA2-F1
#
_cell.length_a   1.000
_cell.length_b   1.000
_cell.length_c   1.000
_cell.angle_alpha   90.00
_cell.angle_beta   90.00
_cell.angle_gamma   90.00
#
_symmetry.space_group_name_H-M   'P 1'
#
loop_
_entity.id
_entity.type
_entity.pdbx_description
1 polymer ?
#
loop_
_entity_poly.entity_id
_entity_poly.type
_entity_poly.pdbx_seq_one_letter_code
_entity_poly.pdbx_strand_id
1 'polypeptide(L)'
;HPNVICLLGSGSVIDPRILFEEIEQLESRGVKVKGRLFISHKAHLIMPYHRAIDEAAEHAAGKSRIGTTGRGIGPAYTDKYQRCGIRIVDLLDRDHLEKKLRANLADKNKLLRDYYKSSELDVNRIVDEYIDFDRKADPYIKDVSVFLDDAIAEGKNVLLEGAQGTLLDVDHGTYPFVTSSNPSAGAAATGLGIGPRRITHVVGVLKAYTTRVGNGPFPTELDEPLQSQFRKWGGEYGATTGRARRCGWLDLVIGRYSARINGLDSWAITKLDVLSQLDEIHVCTSYKYKGREVRHFPAEPWVLDEVQPVYETLPGWKEDISDVRHYDDLPASCRSYLDFIKDQTGVPIGLISVGAERGAYIPLSDEVLGLA
;
A
#
# COMPACT_ATOMS: atom_id res chain seq x y z
N HIS A 1 -14.45 9.88 -10.94
CA HIS A 1 -15.93 9.80 -10.86
C HIS A 1 -16.52 11.10 -10.36
N PRO A 2 -17.35 11.82 -11.16
CA PRO A 2 -17.80 13.18 -10.83
C PRO A 2 -18.59 13.28 -9.52
N ASN A 3 -19.34 12.23 -9.15
CA ASN A 3 -20.18 12.20 -7.95
C ASN A 3 -19.50 11.57 -6.72
N VAL A 4 -18.19 11.34 -6.78
CA VAL A 4 -17.42 10.75 -5.69
C VAL A 4 -16.57 11.84 -5.04
N ILE A 5 -16.63 11.86 -3.71
CA ILE A 5 -15.80 12.68 -2.83
C ILE A 5 -14.64 11.82 -2.34
N CYS A 6 -13.41 12.32 -2.50
CA CYS A 6 -12.18 11.71 -2.05
C CYS A 6 -11.73 12.38 -0.75
N LEU A 7 -11.27 11.58 0.22
CA LEU A 7 -10.85 12.06 1.53
C LEU A 7 -9.45 11.53 1.84
N LEU A 8 -8.55 12.41 2.29
CA LEU A 8 -7.26 12.03 2.87
C LEU A 8 -7.36 12.06 4.39
N GLY A 9 -7.25 10.88 5.00
CA GLY A 9 -7.42 10.69 6.44
C GLY A 9 -6.29 11.23 7.30
N SER A 10 -6.50 11.24 8.62
CA SER A 10 -5.47 11.58 9.61
C SER A 10 -4.33 10.56 9.73
N GLY A 11 -4.56 9.36 9.20
CA GLY A 11 -3.53 8.32 9.05
C GLY A 11 -2.43 8.72 8.07
N SER A 12 -2.75 9.55 7.07
CA SER A 12 -1.85 9.90 5.98
C SER A 12 -0.72 10.86 6.42
N VAL A 13 0.44 10.68 5.79
CA VAL A 13 1.52 11.66 5.70
C VAL A 13 1.51 12.25 4.29
N ILE A 14 1.42 13.57 4.18
CA ILE A 14 1.14 14.26 2.91
C ILE A 14 2.33 15.13 2.55
N ASP A 15 2.91 14.92 1.37
CA ASP A 15 3.87 15.85 0.79
C ASP A 15 3.10 16.98 0.08
N PRO A 16 3.17 18.23 0.58
CA PRO A 16 2.53 19.40 0.01
C PRO A 16 2.73 19.56 -1.48
N ARG A 17 3.97 19.35 -1.92
CA ARG A 17 4.39 19.63 -3.27
C ARG A 17 3.83 18.59 -4.22
N ILE A 18 3.96 17.31 -3.85
CA ILE A 18 3.44 16.20 -4.65
C ILE A 18 1.92 16.30 -4.75
N LEU A 19 1.24 16.61 -3.64
CA LEU A 19 -0.21 16.81 -3.63
C LEU A 19 -0.65 17.86 -4.67
N PHE A 20 -0.03 19.05 -4.65
CA PHE A 20 -0.42 20.11 -5.57
C PHE A 20 -0.01 19.84 -7.02
N GLU A 21 1.15 19.21 -7.25
CA GLU A 21 1.54 18.73 -8.58
C GLU A 21 0.49 17.73 -9.13
N GLU A 22 -0.03 16.80 -8.31
CA GLU A 22 -1.07 15.86 -8.71
C GLU A 22 -2.42 16.56 -8.97
N ILE A 23 -2.79 17.55 -8.14
CA ILE A 23 -4.00 18.35 -8.35
C ILE A 23 -3.93 19.10 -9.68
N GLU A 24 -2.82 19.80 -9.96
CA GLU A 24 -2.62 20.53 -11.22
C GLU A 24 -2.65 19.60 -12.43
N GLN A 25 -2.03 18.42 -12.33
CA GLN A 25 -2.09 17.40 -13.38
C GLN A 25 -3.51 16.93 -13.67
N LEU A 26 -4.33 16.72 -12.65
CA LEU A 26 -5.73 16.34 -12.80
C LEU A 26 -6.56 17.47 -13.42
N GLU A 27 -6.38 18.71 -12.95
CA GLU A 27 -7.11 19.88 -13.45
C GLU A 27 -6.75 20.20 -14.90
N SER A 28 -5.49 20.05 -15.30
CA SER A 28 -5.06 20.21 -16.71
C SER A 28 -5.70 19.19 -17.66
N ARG A 29 -6.19 18.05 -17.13
CA ARG A 29 -6.94 17.02 -17.87
C ARG A 29 -8.46 17.19 -17.77
N GLY A 30 -8.93 18.32 -17.23
CA GLY A 30 -10.35 18.63 -17.08
C GLY A 30 -11.03 17.97 -15.88
N VAL A 31 -10.27 17.38 -14.96
CA VAL A 31 -10.84 16.78 -13.74
C VAL A 31 -10.99 17.86 -12.67
N LYS A 32 -12.23 18.18 -12.30
CA LYS A 32 -12.50 19.12 -11.20
C LYS A 32 -12.14 18.49 -9.85
N VAL A 33 -11.08 18.99 -9.20
CA VAL A 33 -10.64 18.51 -7.87
C VAL A 33 -11.29 19.30 -6.74
N LYS A 34 -11.34 20.64 -6.87
CA LYS A 34 -11.94 21.52 -5.85
C LYS A 34 -13.40 21.15 -5.56
N GLY A 35 -13.70 20.98 -4.27
CA GLY A 35 -15.02 20.55 -3.78
C GLY A 35 -15.26 19.03 -3.87
N ARG A 36 -14.26 18.26 -4.31
CA ARG A 36 -14.32 16.79 -4.41
C ARG A 36 -13.16 16.09 -3.70
N LEU A 37 -12.10 16.80 -3.36
CA LEU A 37 -11.02 16.31 -2.50
C LEU A 37 -11.05 17.06 -1.18
N PHE A 38 -11.01 16.34 -0.07
CA PHE A 38 -10.80 16.93 1.25
C PHE A 38 -9.68 16.23 2.02
N ILE A 39 -9.03 16.98 2.90
CA ILE A 39 -7.83 16.59 3.63
C ILE A 39 -8.07 16.82 5.12
N SER A 40 -7.78 15.82 5.92
CA SER A 40 -7.91 15.91 7.37
C SER A 40 -6.96 16.96 7.94
N HIS A 41 -7.48 17.84 8.79
CA HIS A 41 -6.65 18.75 9.59
C HIS A 41 -5.64 18.01 10.49
N LYS A 42 -5.89 16.72 10.80
CA LYS A 42 -4.99 15.90 11.64
C LYS A 42 -3.92 15.15 10.83
N ALA A 43 -3.95 15.20 9.50
CA ALA A 43 -2.92 14.59 8.66
C ALA A 43 -1.57 15.26 8.90
N HIS A 44 -0.48 14.48 8.84
CA HIS A 44 0.88 14.99 9.02
C HIS A 44 1.47 15.45 7.69
N LEU A 45 2.36 16.43 7.74
CA LEU A 45 3.08 16.93 6.57
C LEU A 45 4.45 16.27 6.42
N ILE A 46 4.77 15.88 5.20
CA ILE A 46 6.12 15.50 4.80
C ILE A 46 6.89 16.77 4.49
N MET A 47 7.79 17.14 5.39
CA MET A 47 8.68 18.28 5.25
C MET A 47 9.92 17.95 4.41
N PRO A 48 10.63 18.94 3.84
CA PRO A 48 11.85 18.70 3.06
C PRO A 48 12.93 17.97 3.86
N TYR A 49 13.00 18.21 5.17
CA TYR A 49 13.92 17.53 6.06
C TYR A 49 13.63 16.04 6.24
N HIS A 50 12.38 15.59 6.05
CA HIS A 50 12.07 14.16 6.08
C HIS A 50 12.70 13.43 4.90
N ARG A 51 12.65 14.02 3.70
CA ARG A 51 13.30 13.46 2.50
C ARG A 51 14.82 13.40 2.66
N ALA A 52 15.42 14.50 3.11
CA ALA A 52 16.86 14.56 3.37
C ALA A 52 17.32 13.51 4.40
N ILE A 53 16.55 13.29 5.47
CA ILE A 53 16.86 12.27 6.48
C ILE A 53 16.67 10.86 5.93
N ASP A 54 15.63 10.59 5.15
CA ASP A 54 15.37 9.28 4.53
C ASP A 54 16.52 8.88 3.60
N GLU A 55 16.91 9.80 2.70
CA GLU A 55 18.05 9.60 1.79
C GLU A 55 19.37 9.40 2.55
N ALA A 56 19.64 10.24 3.55
CA ALA A 56 20.85 10.14 4.36
C ALA A 56 20.91 8.83 5.17
N ALA A 57 19.78 8.39 5.72
CA ALA A 57 19.68 7.15 6.47
C ALA A 57 19.90 5.92 5.58
N GLU A 58 19.28 5.87 4.40
CA GLU A 58 19.49 4.79 3.42
C GLU A 58 20.94 4.73 2.92
N HIS A 59 21.57 5.90 2.71
CA HIS A 59 22.98 5.97 2.34
C HIS A 59 23.88 5.42 3.46
N ALA A 60 23.65 5.85 4.70
CA ALA A 60 24.41 5.39 5.87
C ALA A 60 24.22 3.89 6.16
N ALA A 61 23.05 3.33 5.87
CA ALA A 61 22.75 1.91 6.08
C ALA A 61 23.51 0.97 5.13
N GLY A 62 24.00 1.47 3.99
CA GLY A 62 24.80 0.70 3.04
C GLY A 62 24.13 -0.60 2.59
N LYS A 63 24.72 -1.75 2.95
CA LYS A 63 24.18 -3.08 2.60
C LYS A 63 22.90 -3.44 3.35
N SER A 64 22.64 -2.81 4.50
CA SER A 64 21.46 -3.06 5.34
C SER A 64 20.31 -2.12 5.03
N ARG A 65 20.38 -1.37 3.92
CA ARG A 65 19.31 -0.47 3.49
C ARG A 65 17.99 -1.22 3.28
N ILE A 66 16.89 -0.57 3.65
CA ILE A 66 15.54 -1.12 3.50
C ILE A 66 15.15 -1.10 2.01
N GLY A 67 15.59 -0.08 1.28
CA GLY A 67 15.15 0.22 -0.07
C GLY A 67 13.89 1.08 -0.04
N THR A 68 13.91 2.18 0.73
CA THR A 68 12.77 3.10 0.85
C THR A 68 12.46 3.79 -0.48
N THR A 69 11.32 4.50 -0.53
CA THR A 69 10.94 5.28 -1.72
C THR A 69 11.68 6.61 -1.82
N GLY A 70 12.48 7.00 -0.80
CA GLY A 70 13.15 8.30 -0.72
C GLY A 70 12.19 9.48 -0.52
N ARG A 71 10.93 9.20 -0.16
CA ARG A 71 9.88 10.23 -0.04
C ARG A 71 9.74 10.79 1.37
N GLY A 72 10.56 10.38 2.33
CA GLY A 72 10.46 10.88 3.71
C GLY A 72 9.31 10.28 4.51
N ILE A 73 8.75 9.14 4.08
CA ILE A 73 7.61 8.49 4.75
C ILE A 73 8.00 8.07 6.17
N GLY A 74 9.12 7.35 6.31
CA GLY A 74 9.59 6.88 7.61
C GLY A 74 9.86 8.01 8.58
N PRO A 75 10.70 9.01 8.23
CA PRO A 75 10.94 10.17 9.08
C PRO A 75 9.68 10.95 9.46
N ALA A 76 8.70 11.09 8.57
CA ALA A 76 7.43 11.75 8.89
C ALA A 76 6.61 10.99 9.94
N TYR A 77 6.56 9.66 9.85
CA TYR A 77 5.94 8.83 10.89
C TYR A 77 6.73 8.83 12.19
N THR A 78 8.06 8.87 12.14
CA THR A 78 8.90 9.06 13.34
C THR A 78 8.54 10.35 14.06
N ASP A 79 8.44 11.47 13.34
CA ASP A 79 8.05 12.76 13.92
C ASP A 79 6.63 12.74 14.51
N LYS A 80 5.68 12.03 13.86
CA LYS A 80 4.33 11.78 14.39
C LYS A 80 4.39 11.08 15.74
N TYR A 81 5.12 9.96 15.85
CA TYR A 81 5.20 9.18 17.08
C TYR A 81 6.09 9.82 18.15
N GLN A 82 7.07 10.65 17.76
CA GLN A 82 7.82 11.51 18.67
C GLN A 82 7.01 12.70 19.18
N ARG A 83 5.85 12.98 18.56
CA ARG A 83 4.93 14.08 18.88
C ARG A 83 5.53 15.46 18.57
N CYS A 84 6.42 15.54 17.59
CA CYS A 84 7.00 16.79 17.08
C CYS A 84 6.59 17.10 15.64
N GLY A 85 5.93 16.17 14.94
CA GLY A 85 5.55 16.34 13.53
C GLY A 85 4.61 17.51 13.28
N ILE A 86 4.78 18.13 12.10
CA ILE A 86 3.89 19.19 11.59
C ILE A 86 2.63 18.55 11.01
N ARG A 87 1.47 19.11 11.31
CA ARG A 87 0.16 18.66 10.81
C ARG A 87 -0.51 19.77 10.00
N ILE A 88 -1.50 19.39 9.19
CA ILE A 88 -2.29 20.34 8.41
C ILE A 88 -2.95 21.41 9.30
N VAL A 89 -3.43 21.06 10.49
CA VAL A 89 -4.01 22.02 11.44
C VAL A 89 -3.03 23.10 11.90
N ASP A 90 -1.73 22.80 11.91
CA ASP A 90 -0.73 23.78 12.33
C ASP A 90 -0.63 24.93 11.32
N LEU A 91 -1.07 24.75 10.07
CA LEU A 91 -1.10 25.80 9.05
C LEU A 91 -2.08 26.93 9.40
N LEU A 92 -3.12 26.63 10.19
CA LEU A 92 -4.15 27.60 10.60
C LEU A 92 -3.60 28.71 11.52
N ASP A 93 -2.43 28.50 12.12
CA ASP A 93 -1.74 29.46 12.99
C ASP A 93 -0.29 29.62 12.55
N ARG A 94 0.00 30.71 11.83
CA ARG A 94 1.31 30.99 11.24
C ARG A 94 2.41 31.16 12.27
N ASP A 95 2.13 31.85 13.36
CA ASP A 95 3.11 32.08 14.43
C ASP A 95 3.46 30.76 15.12
N HIS A 96 2.44 29.91 15.33
CA HIS A 96 2.63 28.56 15.86
C HIS A 96 3.45 27.69 14.89
N LEU A 97 3.09 27.68 13.61
CA LEU A 97 3.77 26.92 12.56
C LEU A 97 5.25 27.30 12.48
N GLU A 98 5.56 28.59 12.39
CA GLU A 98 6.93 29.08 12.28
C GLU A 98 7.76 28.65 13.49
N LYS A 99 7.24 28.85 14.71
CA LYS A 99 7.93 28.46 15.94
C LYS A 99 8.25 26.96 15.95
N LYS A 100 7.29 26.13 15.54
CA LYS A 100 7.43 24.67 15.51
C LYS A 100 8.40 24.22 14.42
N LEU A 101 8.35 24.81 13.23
CA LEU A 101 9.28 24.53 12.14
C LEU A 101 10.72 24.86 12.52
N ARG A 102 10.95 26.05 13.11
CA ARG A 102 12.30 26.46 13.54
C ARG A 102 12.87 25.52 14.60
N ALA A 103 12.05 25.13 15.58
CA ALA A 103 12.48 24.17 16.61
C ALA A 103 12.85 22.80 15.98
N ASN A 104 11.97 22.25 15.14
CA ASN A 104 12.22 20.97 14.47
C ASN A 104 13.48 21.04 13.60
N LEU A 105 13.63 22.08 12.77
CA LEU A 105 14.75 22.24 11.86
C LEU A 105 16.08 22.42 12.59
N ALA A 106 16.11 23.06 13.77
CA ALA A 106 17.31 23.15 14.58
C ALA A 106 17.83 21.74 14.96
N ASP A 107 16.94 20.87 15.43
CA ASP A 107 17.27 19.50 15.80
C ASP A 107 17.60 18.64 14.56
N LYS A 108 16.83 18.77 13.48
CA LYS A 108 17.05 17.99 12.25
C LYS A 108 18.33 18.39 11.53
N ASN A 109 18.67 19.67 11.46
CA ASN A 109 19.95 20.13 10.89
C ASN A 109 21.13 19.64 11.72
N LYS A 110 21.01 19.65 13.06
CA LYS A 110 22.03 19.04 13.92
C LYS A 110 22.22 17.56 13.61
N LEU A 111 21.12 16.80 13.45
CA LEU A 111 21.17 15.39 13.08
C LEU A 111 21.83 15.19 11.69
N LEU A 112 21.42 15.96 10.68
CA LEU A 112 21.97 15.88 9.32
C LEU A 112 23.47 16.19 9.32
N ARG A 113 23.90 17.28 9.97
CA ARG A 113 25.30 17.72 10.00
C ARG A 113 26.18 16.81 10.87
N ASP A 114 25.77 16.56 12.12
CA ASP A 114 26.65 15.95 13.12
C ASP A 114 26.69 14.42 12.97
N TYR A 115 25.56 13.79 12.65
CA TYR A 115 25.47 12.34 12.52
C TYR A 115 25.63 11.89 11.08
N TYR A 116 24.78 12.38 10.17
CA TYR A 116 24.78 11.93 8.77
C TYR A 116 25.82 12.61 7.87
N LYS A 117 26.54 13.62 8.37
CA LYS A 117 27.52 14.41 7.60
C LYS A 117 26.93 14.98 6.30
N SER A 118 25.65 15.31 6.33
CA SER A 118 24.87 15.83 5.20
C SER A 118 24.69 17.35 5.31
N SER A 119 24.38 17.99 4.19
CA SER A 119 24.13 19.43 4.15
C SER A 119 22.92 19.83 5.00
N GLU A 120 23.04 20.98 5.66
CA GLU A 120 21.92 21.58 6.38
C GLU A 120 20.89 22.17 5.42
N LEU A 121 19.67 22.29 5.91
CA LEU A 121 18.56 22.89 5.20
C LEU A 121 18.37 24.34 5.64
N ASP A 122 18.02 25.19 4.67
CA ASP A 122 17.70 26.59 4.92
C ASP A 122 16.36 26.72 5.65
N VAL A 123 16.43 27.16 6.90
CA VAL A 123 15.27 27.27 7.77
C VAL A 123 14.28 28.32 7.28
N ASN A 124 14.77 29.49 6.86
CA ASN A 124 13.91 30.60 6.46
C ASN A 124 13.17 30.25 5.17
N ARG A 125 13.89 29.66 4.20
CA ARG A 125 13.28 29.21 2.94
C ARG A 125 12.15 28.20 3.16
N ILE A 126 12.33 27.24 4.07
CA ILE A 126 11.29 26.23 4.35
C ILE A 126 10.08 26.86 5.04
N VAL A 127 10.30 27.78 5.97
CA VAL A 127 9.21 28.52 6.63
C VAL A 127 8.40 29.30 5.60
N ASP A 128 9.05 30.05 4.71
CA ASP A 128 8.39 30.84 3.66
C ASP A 128 7.58 29.94 2.70
N GLU A 129 8.15 28.82 2.27
CA GLU A 129 7.49 27.84 1.38
C GLU A 129 6.20 27.29 1.99
N TYR A 130 6.21 26.99 3.30
CA TYR A 130 5.06 26.38 3.98
C TYR A 130 3.99 27.38 4.42
N ILE A 131 4.36 28.65 4.59
CA ILE A 131 3.39 29.74 4.75
C ILE A 131 2.64 29.99 3.43
N ASP A 132 3.28 29.86 2.26
CA ASP A 132 2.57 29.96 0.97
C ASP A 132 1.62 28.77 0.76
N PHE A 133 2.02 27.57 1.21
CA PHE A 133 1.20 26.37 1.13
C PHE A 133 -0.13 26.49 1.88
N ASP A 134 -0.14 27.10 3.08
CA ASP A 134 -1.34 27.35 3.88
C ASP A 134 -2.49 27.94 3.03
N ARG A 135 -2.19 29.00 2.27
CA ARG A 135 -3.18 29.70 1.44
C ARG A 135 -3.78 28.83 0.34
N LYS A 136 -2.99 27.89 -0.19
CA LYS A 136 -3.41 26.97 -1.27
C LYS A 136 -4.20 25.79 -0.72
N ALA A 137 -3.86 25.33 0.49
CA ALA A 137 -4.45 24.15 1.11
C ALA A 137 -5.87 24.40 1.64
N ASP A 138 -6.18 25.61 2.11
CA ASP A 138 -7.45 25.96 2.78
C ASP A 138 -8.73 25.41 2.11
N PRO A 139 -8.92 25.49 0.77
CA PRO A 139 -10.13 25.00 0.12
C PRO A 139 -10.31 23.46 0.17
N TYR A 140 -9.27 22.73 0.55
CA TYR A 140 -9.25 21.28 0.63
C TYR A 140 -9.32 20.78 2.07
N ILE A 141 -9.19 21.64 3.09
CA ILE A 141 -9.13 21.19 4.48
C ILE A 141 -10.55 20.92 5.01
N LYS A 142 -10.73 19.78 5.67
CA LYS A 142 -12.00 19.44 6.35
C LYS A 142 -11.76 18.61 7.60
N ASP A 143 -12.71 18.63 8.54
CA ASP A 143 -12.81 17.56 9.53
C ASP A 143 -13.33 16.29 8.84
N VAL A 144 -12.39 15.47 8.37
CA VAL A 144 -12.68 14.22 7.66
C VAL A 144 -13.41 13.22 8.56
N SER A 145 -13.13 13.20 9.86
CA SER A 145 -13.77 12.25 10.79
C SER A 145 -15.24 12.59 10.96
N VAL A 146 -15.57 13.86 11.19
CA VAL A 146 -16.97 14.34 11.25
C VAL A 146 -17.67 14.13 9.91
N PHE A 147 -17.02 14.50 8.80
CA PHE A 147 -17.62 14.34 7.48
C PHE A 147 -17.95 12.87 7.15
N LEU A 148 -17.07 11.94 7.52
CA LEU A 148 -17.32 10.50 7.35
C LEU A 148 -18.43 10.02 8.28
N ASP A 149 -18.46 10.49 9.53
CA ASP A 149 -19.52 10.15 10.49
C ASP A 149 -20.90 10.54 9.96
N ASP A 150 -21.05 11.78 9.50
CA ASP A 150 -22.29 12.30 8.90
C ASP A 150 -22.68 11.51 7.65
N ALA A 151 -21.71 11.25 6.75
CA ALA A 151 -21.96 10.49 5.52
C ALA A 151 -22.46 9.07 5.82
N ILE A 152 -21.86 8.39 6.81
CA ILE A 152 -22.28 7.05 7.23
C ILE A 152 -23.66 7.11 7.89
N ALA A 153 -23.93 8.11 8.74
CA ALA A 153 -25.23 8.29 9.37
C ALA A 153 -26.36 8.57 8.36
N GLU A 154 -26.04 9.24 7.26
CA GLU A 154 -26.94 9.46 6.11
C GLU A 154 -27.11 8.22 5.21
N GLY A 155 -26.45 7.09 5.54
CA GLY A 155 -26.53 5.86 4.76
C GLY A 155 -25.77 5.91 3.42
N LYS A 156 -24.74 6.76 3.29
CA LYS A 156 -23.91 6.80 2.08
C LYS A 156 -22.92 5.65 2.05
N ASN A 157 -22.62 5.19 0.84
CA ASN A 157 -21.56 4.21 0.59
C ASN A 157 -20.19 4.87 0.74
N VAL A 158 -19.32 4.24 1.52
CA VAL A 158 -17.95 4.69 1.78
C VAL A 158 -16.98 3.56 1.43
N LEU A 159 -16.05 3.84 0.51
CA LEU A 159 -14.97 2.92 0.15
C LEU A 159 -13.67 3.36 0.83
N LEU A 160 -13.03 2.45 1.56
CA LEU A 160 -11.75 2.70 2.22
C LEU A 160 -10.62 2.13 1.36
N GLU A 161 -9.83 3.01 0.75
CA GLU A 161 -8.71 2.61 -0.08
C GLU A 161 -7.45 2.39 0.76
N GLY A 162 -6.97 1.15 0.78
CA GLY A 162 -5.76 0.76 1.50
C GLY A 162 -4.48 1.02 0.68
N ALA A 163 -3.42 1.41 1.38
CA ALA A 163 -2.06 1.35 0.89
C ALA A 163 -1.14 0.98 2.06
N GLN A 164 -0.08 0.19 1.92
CA GLN A 164 0.34 -0.66 0.81
C GLN A 164 -0.33 -2.04 0.91
N GLY A 165 0.42 -3.11 1.25
CA GLY A 165 -0.14 -4.45 1.47
C GLY A 165 0.25 -5.00 2.84
N THR A 166 -0.49 -6.01 3.32
CA THR A 166 -0.34 -6.59 4.66
C THR A 166 1.10 -6.93 5.05
N LEU A 167 1.89 -7.48 4.13
CA LEU A 167 3.25 -7.93 4.43
C LEU A 167 4.27 -6.78 4.49
N LEU A 168 3.82 -5.54 4.25
CA LEU A 168 4.56 -4.30 4.47
C LEU A 168 4.05 -3.54 5.70
N ASP A 169 3.12 -4.10 6.48
CA ASP A 169 2.66 -3.52 7.74
C ASP A 169 3.80 -3.43 8.75
N VAL A 170 3.90 -2.31 9.47
CA VAL A 170 5.00 -2.08 10.43
C VAL A 170 5.00 -3.09 11.58
N ASP A 171 3.84 -3.58 11.98
CA ASP A 171 3.67 -4.55 13.07
C ASP A 171 3.52 -5.98 12.53
N HIS A 172 2.84 -6.12 11.40
CA HIS A 172 2.39 -7.43 10.90
C HIS A 172 3.09 -7.88 9.62
N GLY A 173 4.03 -7.09 9.09
CA GLY A 173 4.78 -7.40 7.88
C GLY A 173 6.14 -8.08 8.12
N THR A 174 6.95 -8.13 7.07
CA THR A 174 8.31 -8.68 7.13
C THR A 174 9.30 -7.69 7.76
N TYR A 175 9.09 -7.28 9.01
CA TYR A 175 9.93 -6.30 9.69
C TYR A 175 11.42 -6.73 9.69
N PRO A 176 12.40 -5.83 9.42
CA PRO A 176 12.27 -4.38 9.24
C PRO A 176 11.98 -3.95 7.79
N PHE A 177 11.80 -4.88 6.85
CA PHE A 177 11.55 -4.59 5.45
C PHE A 177 10.06 -4.29 5.18
N VAL A 178 9.57 -3.25 5.82
CA VAL A 178 8.16 -2.83 5.87
C VAL A 178 8.05 -1.33 5.65
N THR A 179 6.83 -0.83 5.48
CA THR A 179 6.57 0.61 5.58
C THR A 179 6.47 1.03 7.05
N SER A 180 6.40 2.33 7.32
CA SER A 180 6.28 2.88 8.68
C SER A 180 4.82 3.14 9.10
N SER A 181 3.88 2.46 8.45
CA SER A 181 2.44 2.55 8.71
C SER A 181 1.80 1.16 8.74
N ASN A 182 0.50 1.13 9.01
CA ASN A 182 -0.30 -0.09 9.02
C ASN A 182 -1.23 -0.13 7.80
N PRO A 183 -0.93 -0.91 6.75
CA PRO A 183 -1.85 -1.19 5.64
C PRO A 183 -2.98 -2.15 6.00
N SER A 184 -2.94 -2.78 7.17
CA SER A 184 -3.99 -3.69 7.63
C SER A 184 -5.35 -2.98 7.79
N ALA A 185 -6.44 -3.72 7.58
CA ALA A 185 -7.80 -3.19 7.57
C ALA A 185 -8.18 -2.47 8.88
N GLY A 186 -7.68 -2.96 10.02
CA GLY A 186 -7.91 -2.33 11.33
C GLY A 186 -7.38 -0.89 11.41
N ALA A 187 -6.33 -0.57 10.65
CA ALA A 187 -5.76 0.77 10.62
C ALA A 187 -6.71 1.80 10.01
N ALA A 188 -7.65 1.39 9.15
CA ALA A 188 -8.62 2.28 8.52
C ALA A 188 -9.46 3.03 9.58
N ALA A 189 -9.83 2.35 10.66
CA ALA A 189 -10.55 2.97 11.78
C ALA A 189 -9.75 4.11 12.41
N THR A 190 -8.49 3.85 12.77
CA THR A 190 -7.60 4.86 13.39
C THR A 190 -7.18 5.97 12.43
N GLY A 191 -7.01 5.63 11.14
CA GLY A 191 -6.55 6.53 10.10
C GLY A 191 -7.63 7.50 9.61
N LEU A 192 -8.91 7.17 9.78
CA LEU A 192 -10.04 7.97 9.32
C LEU A 192 -10.89 8.53 10.46
N GLY A 193 -10.72 8.01 11.68
CA GLY A 193 -11.53 8.42 12.83
C GLY A 193 -12.95 7.87 12.74
N ILE A 194 -13.10 6.62 12.32
CA ILE A 194 -14.38 5.90 12.34
C ILE A 194 -14.31 4.74 13.35
N GLY A 195 -15.44 4.41 13.97
CA GLY A 195 -15.49 3.25 14.87
C GLY A 195 -15.22 1.94 14.11
N PRO A 196 -14.41 1.01 14.65
CA PRO A 196 -14.04 -0.23 13.94
C PRO A 196 -15.26 -1.10 13.60
N ARG A 197 -16.34 -1.03 14.39
CA ARG A 197 -17.62 -1.73 14.13
C ARG A 197 -18.40 -1.20 12.92
N ARG A 198 -17.94 -0.12 12.27
CA ARG A 198 -18.58 0.45 11.08
C ARG A 198 -17.93 -0.01 9.77
N ILE A 199 -16.82 -0.75 9.85
CA ILE A 199 -16.27 -1.44 8.69
C ILE A 199 -17.11 -2.70 8.52
N THR A 200 -17.94 -2.71 7.48
CA THR A 200 -18.91 -3.77 7.24
C THR A 200 -18.38 -4.87 6.33
N HIS A 201 -17.40 -4.56 5.49
CA HIS A 201 -16.85 -5.50 4.52
C HIS A 201 -15.37 -5.20 4.24
N VAL A 202 -14.54 -6.23 4.14
CA VAL A 202 -13.11 -6.14 3.85
C VAL A 202 -12.74 -7.03 2.67
N VAL A 203 -12.41 -6.40 1.54
CA VAL A 203 -11.94 -7.09 0.33
C VAL A 203 -10.41 -7.12 0.31
N GLY A 204 -9.84 -8.32 0.31
CA GLY A 204 -8.40 -8.51 0.09
C GLY A 204 -8.09 -8.52 -1.40
N VAL A 205 -7.15 -7.68 -1.84
CA VAL A 205 -6.65 -7.74 -3.21
C VAL A 205 -5.46 -8.68 -3.26
N LEU A 206 -5.63 -9.83 -3.93
CA LEU A 206 -4.58 -10.84 -4.09
C LEU A 206 -4.23 -10.96 -5.56
N LYS A 207 -2.96 -10.78 -5.90
CA LYS A 207 -2.48 -11.07 -7.25
C LYS A 207 -2.33 -12.59 -7.40
N ALA A 208 -2.59 -13.14 -8.59
CA ALA A 208 -2.44 -14.57 -8.90
C ALA A 208 -0.98 -15.08 -8.76
N TYR A 209 -0.03 -14.19 -8.52
CA TYR A 209 1.36 -14.49 -8.20
C TYR A 209 1.89 -13.40 -7.29
N THR A 210 3.03 -13.61 -6.67
CA THR A 210 3.57 -12.66 -5.68
C THR A 210 4.60 -11.73 -6.32
N THR A 211 4.66 -10.50 -5.82
CA THR A 211 5.67 -9.53 -6.25
C THR A 211 6.15 -8.67 -5.10
N ARG A 212 7.43 -8.31 -5.09
CA ARG A 212 8.03 -7.45 -4.07
C ARG A 212 8.84 -6.32 -4.70
N VAL A 213 8.66 -5.10 -4.18
CA VAL A 213 9.55 -3.96 -4.43
C VAL A 213 10.46 -3.83 -3.22
N GLY A 214 11.76 -3.57 -3.44
CA GLY A 214 12.72 -3.39 -2.35
C GLY A 214 13.30 -4.70 -1.82
N ASN A 215 14.02 -4.60 -0.71
CA ASN A 215 14.71 -5.73 -0.09
C ASN A 215 13.78 -6.52 0.85
N GLY A 216 14.29 -7.61 1.42
CA GLY A 216 13.62 -8.45 2.41
C GLY A 216 13.29 -9.86 1.91
N PRO A 217 12.85 -10.74 2.81
CA PRO A 217 12.61 -12.15 2.49
C PRO A 217 11.53 -12.31 1.43
N PHE A 218 11.74 -13.29 0.55
CA PHE A 218 10.77 -13.65 -0.47
C PHE A 218 10.87 -15.16 -0.79
N PRO A 219 10.27 -16.02 0.05
CA PRO A 219 10.44 -17.48 -0.05
C PRO A 219 10.10 -18.07 -1.41
N THR A 220 9.09 -17.51 -2.09
CA THR A 220 8.59 -18.01 -3.38
C THR A 220 9.18 -17.28 -4.58
N GLU A 221 10.24 -16.48 -4.40
CA GLU A 221 10.89 -15.78 -5.50
C GLU A 221 11.34 -16.74 -6.61
N LEU A 222 11.11 -16.33 -7.87
CA LEU A 222 11.50 -17.08 -9.04
C LEU A 222 12.95 -16.81 -9.41
N ASP A 223 13.63 -17.85 -9.87
CA ASP A 223 14.93 -17.70 -10.54
C ASP A 223 14.76 -17.21 -11.99
N GLU A 224 15.87 -16.72 -12.58
CA GLU A 224 15.93 -16.45 -14.01
C GLU A 224 15.95 -17.78 -14.79
N PRO A 225 15.35 -17.86 -16.00
CA PRO A 225 14.78 -16.74 -16.79
C PRO A 225 13.31 -16.42 -16.49
N LEU A 226 12.63 -17.24 -15.67
CA LEU A 226 11.18 -17.12 -15.45
C LEU A 226 10.81 -15.80 -14.74
N GLN A 227 11.67 -15.32 -13.84
CA GLN A 227 11.48 -14.03 -13.18
C GLN A 227 11.34 -12.88 -14.19
N SER A 228 12.22 -12.80 -15.20
CA SER A 228 12.13 -11.79 -16.26
C SER A 228 10.88 -11.92 -17.11
N GLN A 229 10.39 -13.15 -17.35
CA GLN A 229 9.15 -13.37 -18.09
C GLN A 229 7.93 -12.85 -17.33
N PHE A 230 7.81 -13.15 -16.04
CA PHE A 230 6.76 -12.61 -15.18
C PHE A 230 6.77 -11.09 -15.11
N ARG A 231 7.97 -10.47 -15.05
CA ARG A 231 8.08 -9.01 -15.10
C ARG A 231 7.52 -8.44 -16.40
N LYS A 232 7.83 -9.09 -17.53
CA LYS A 232 7.36 -8.66 -18.85
C LYS A 232 5.84 -8.84 -19.00
N TRP A 233 5.32 -10.03 -18.72
CA TRP A 233 3.89 -10.34 -18.86
C TRP A 233 3.04 -9.50 -17.93
N GLY A 234 3.46 -9.34 -16.68
CA GLY A 234 2.73 -8.56 -15.68
C GLY A 234 3.00 -7.06 -15.69
N GLY A 235 3.93 -6.54 -16.49
CA GLY A 235 4.35 -5.14 -16.40
C GLY A 235 4.86 -4.76 -15.01
N GLU A 236 5.68 -5.63 -14.38
CA GLU A 236 6.06 -5.49 -12.97
C GLU A 236 7.25 -4.54 -12.75
N TYR A 237 6.99 -3.27 -13.03
CA TYR A 237 7.91 -2.15 -12.84
C TYR A 237 7.25 -1.08 -11.95
N GLY A 238 8.06 -0.40 -11.14
CA GLY A 238 7.57 0.71 -10.32
C GLY A 238 7.07 1.87 -11.18
N ALA A 239 5.82 2.30 -10.98
CA ALA A 239 5.19 3.34 -11.81
C ALA A 239 5.93 4.69 -11.78
N THR A 240 6.54 5.04 -10.64
CA THR A 240 7.32 6.29 -10.51
C THR A 240 8.83 6.07 -10.71
N THR A 241 9.36 4.97 -10.17
CA THR A 241 10.82 4.76 -10.11
C THR A 241 11.36 3.95 -11.28
N GLY A 242 10.51 3.27 -12.04
CA GLY A 242 10.89 2.31 -13.09
C GLY A 242 11.56 1.04 -12.56
N ARG A 243 11.73 0.88 -11.25
CA ARG A 243 12.47 -0.24 -10.65
C ARG A 243 11.74 -1.56 -10.92
N ALA A 244 12.47 -2.55 -11.44
CA ALA A 244 11.96 -3.90 -11.64
C ALA A 244 11.57 -4.53 -10.29
N ARG A 245 10.41 -5.19 -10.26
CA ARG A 245 9.94 -5.93 -9.08
C ARG A 245 10.50 -7.34 -9.10
N ARG A 246 10.74 -7.90 -7.92
CA ARG A 246 10.96 -9.34 -7.75
C ARG A 246 9.62 -10.04 -7.94
N CYS A 247 9.61 -11.18 -8.64
CA CYS A 247 8.40 -11.95 -8.92
C CYS A 247 8.53 -13.36 -8.33
N GLY A 248 7.44 -13.91 -7.84
CA GLY A 248 7.38 -15.18 -7.13
C GLY A 248 6.08 -15.93 -7.43
N TRP A 249 6.07 -17.23 -7.18
CA TRP A 249 4.83 -18.02 -7.18
C TRP A 249 3.86 -17.53 -6.12
N LEU A 250 2.56 -17.82 -6.29
CA LEU A 250 1.56 -17.50 -5.26
C LEU A 250 1.92 -18.20 -3.94
N ASP A 251 1.83 -17.46 -2.85
CA ASP A 251 2.13 -17.93 -1.52
C ASP A 251 0.86 -17.89 -0.66
N LEU A 252 0.33 -19.07 -0.33
CA LEU A 252 -0.89 -19.20 0.46
C LEU A 252 -0.61 -19.23 1.97
N VAL A 253 0.65 -19.33 2.41
CA VAL A 253 1.01 -19.08 3.81
C VAL A 253 0.75 -17.61 4.14
N ILE A 254 1.23 -16.69 3.30
CA ILE A 254 0.96 -15.26 3.45
C ILE A 254 -0.50 -14.90 3.09
N GLY A 255 -1.13 -15.66 2.19
CA GLY A 255 -2.55 -15.51 1.85
C GLY A 255 -3.46 -15.77 3.06
N ARG A 256 -3.33 -16.93 3.70
CA ARG A 256 -4.06 -17.27 4.94
C ARG A 256 -3.76 -16.30 6.08
N TYR A 257 -2.49 -15.93 6.22
CA TYR A 257 -2.09 -14.94 7.23
C TYR A 257 -2.80 -13.60 7.01
N SER A 258 -2.83 -13.11 5.77
CA SER A 258 -3.49 -11.86 5.40
C SER A 258 -5.00 -11.92 5.59
N ALA A 259 -5.63 -13.05 5.25
CA ALA A 259 -7.05 -13.29 5.52
C ALA A 259 -7.38 -13.15 7.01
N ARG A 260 -6.61 -13.84 7.86
CA ARG A 260 -6.85 -13.87 9.30
C ARG A 260 -6.70 -12.48 9.94
N ILE A 261 -5.61 -11.76 9.67
CA ILE A 261 -5.33 -10.52 10.41
C ILE A 261 -6.21 -9.35 9.98
N ASN A 262 -6.73 -9.39 8.75
CA ASN A 262 -7.61 -8.34 8.24
C ASN A 262 -9.09 -8.67 8.42
N GLY A 263 -9.43 -9.91 8.77
CA GLY A 263 -10.83 -10.37 8.81
C GLY A 263 -11.46 -10.26 7.44
N LEU A 264 -10.84 -10.85 6.42
CA LEU A 264 -11.30 -10.71 5.04
C LEU A 264 -12.63 -11.42 4.81
N ASP A 265 -13.57 -10.70 4.21
CA ASP A 265 -14.85 -11.24 3.77
C ASP A 265 -14.74 -11.84 2.37
N SER A 266 -13.85 -11.29 1.53
CA SER A 266 -13.62 -11.81 0.18
C SER A 266 -12.27 -11.46 -0.41
N TRP A 267 -11.90 -12.18 -1.47
CA TRP A 267 -10.78 -11.87 -2.34
C TRP A 267 -11.22 -11.20 -3.63
N ALA A 268 -10.43 -10.21 -4.06
CA ALA A 268 -10.34 -9.80 -5.46
C ALA A 268 -9.04 -10.37 -6.04
N ILE A 269 -9.15 -11.40 -6.89
CA ILE A 269 -8.00 -12.02 -7.56
C ILE A 269 -7.64 -11.19 -8.78
N THR A 270 -6.37 -10.79 -8.92
CA THR A 270 -5.93 -9.89 -10.00
C THR A 270 -4.76 -10.47 -10.79
N LYS A 271 -4.63 -9.99 -12.03
CA LYS A 271 -3.59 -10.43 -12.98
C LYS A 271 -3.60 -11.93 -13.24
N LEU A 272 -4.79 -12.53 -13.30
CA LEU A 272 -4.93 -13.95 -13.57
C LEU A 272 -4.43 -14.29 -14.99
N ASP A 273 -4.62 -13.37 -15.92
CA ASP A 273 -4.19 -13.42 -17.33
C ASP A 273 -2.67 -13.62 -17.50
N VAL A 274 -1.86 -13.21 -16.52
CA VAL A 274 -0.41 -13.43 -16.57
C VAL A 274 -0.06 -14.91 -16.52
N LEU A 275 -0.87 -15.72 -15.84
CA LEU A 275 -0.65 -17.17 -15.73
C LEU A 275 -1.09 -17.95 -16.98
N SER A 276 -1.78 -17.31 -17.93
CA SER A 276 -2.18 -17.90 -19.22
C SER A 276 -1.00 -18.37 -20.08
N GLN A 277 0.24 -18.05 -19.72
CA GLN A 277 1.43 -18.41 -20.49
C GLN A 277 2.00 -19.79 -20.11
N LEU A 278 1.49 -20.42 -19.06
CA LEU A 278 2.14 -21.55 -18.38
C LEU A 278 1.43 -22.89 -18.63
N ASP A 279 2.22 -23.97 -18.71
CA ASP A 279 1.75 -25.37 -18.70
C ASP A 279 1.43 -25.86 -17.28
N GLU A 280 2.20 -25.41 -16.31
CA GLU A 280 2.10 -25.79 -14.90
C GLU A 280 2.29 -24.54 -14.03
N ILE A 281 1.55 -24.50 -12.92
CA ILE A 281 1.58 -23.40 -11.96
C ILE A 281 1.89 -23.98 -10.60
N HIS A 282 2.95 -23.47 -9.95
CA HIS A 282 3.28 -23.84 -8.58
C HIS A 282 2.65 -22.87 -7.60
N VAL A 283 2.06 -23.39 -6.52
CA VAL A 283 1.47 -22.59 -5.45
C VAL A 283 2.03 -23.06 -4.13
N CYS A 284 2.63 -22.14 -3.37
CA CYS A 284 3.21 -22.48 -2.07
C CYS A 284 2.10 -22.64 -1.03
N THR A 285 2.01 -23.84 -0.44
CA THR A 285 0.98 -24.21 0.52
C THR A 285 1.51 -24.24 1.95
N SER A 286 2.79 -24.53 2.13
CA SER A 286 3.47 -24.47 3.42
C SER A 286 4.96 -24.18 3.23
N TYR A 287 5.65 -23.95 4.33
CA TYR A 287 7.10 -23.82 4.37
C TYR A 287 7.72 -25.03 5.05
N LYS A 288 8.99 -25.31 4.75
CA LYS A 288 9.83 -26.22 5.50
C LYS A 288 10.95 -25.44 6.16
N TYR A 289 11.06 -25.56 7.48
CA TYR A 289 12.12 -24.94 8.27
C TYR A 289 12.77 -25.99 9.16
N LYS A 290 14.09 -26.20 9.00
CA LYS A 290 14.88 -27.19 9.78
C LYS A 290 14.21 -28.58 9.83
N GLY A 291 13.69 -29.02 8.69
CA GLY A 291 13.05 -30.32 8.55
C GLY A 291 11.58 -30.40 8.99
N ARG A 292 11.01 -29.33 9.57
CA ARG A 292 9.62 -29.29 10.03
C ARG A 292 8.75 -28.48 9.08
N GLU A 293 7.51 -28.92 8.88
CA GLU A 293 6.51 -28.17 8.14
C GLU A 293 5.99 -27.01 8.99
N VAL A 294 5.87 -25.83 8.37
CA VAL A 294 5.38 -24.59 8.96
C VAL A 294 4.26 -24.07 8.07
N ARG A 295 3.05 -24.01 8.62
CA ARG A 295 1.83 -23.57 7.88
C ARG A 295 1.36 -22.16 8.22
N HIS A 296 1.92 -21.58 9.27
CA HIS A 296 1.67 -20.20 9.69
C HIS A 296 2.82 -19.31 9.24
N PHE A 297 2.53 -18.03 9.00
CA PHE A 297 3.56 -17.04 8.71
C PHE A 297 4.47 -16.86 9.93
N PRO A 298 5.80 -17.11 9.82
CA PRO A 298 6.75 -16.90 10.90
C PRO A 298 6.81 -15.43 11.33
N ALA A 299 6.92 -15.18 12.63
CA ALA A 299 7.15 -13.83 13.15
C ALA A 299 8.64 -13.45 13.07
N GLU A 300 9.51 -14.44 13.07
CA GLU A 300 10.96 -14.30 13.08
C GLU A 300 11.50 -14.04 11.66
N PRO A 301 12.11 -12.87 11.40
CA PRO A 301 12.63 -12.54 10.07
C PRO A 301 13.72 -13.51 9.60
N TRP A 302 14.58 -13.97 10.50
CA TRP A 302 15.65 -14.95 10.18
C TRP A 302 15.10 -16.34 9.81
N VAL A 303 13.87 -16.67 10.22
CA VAL A 303 13.21 -17.90 9.77
C VAL A 303 12.75 -17.74 8.33
N LEU A 304 12.19 -16.58 7.97
CA LEU A 304 11.74 -16.28 6.60
C LEU A 304 12.87 -16.30 5.56
N ASP A 305 14.11 -16.02 5.96
CA ASP A 305 15.28 -16.09 5.07
C ASP A 305 15.76 -17.54 4.83
N GLU A 306 15.39 -18.48 5.70
CA GLU A 306 15.86 -19.87 5.68
C GLU A 306 14.77 -20.89 5.28
N VAL A 307 13.50 -20.45 5.22
CA VAL A 307 12.41 -21.35 4.85
C VAL A 307 12.49 -21.79 3.40
N GLN A 308 12.13 -23.05 3.16
CA GLN A 308 11.97 -23.59 1.82
C GLN A 308 10.47 -23.68 1.49
N PRO A 309 9.97 -23.08 0.40
CA PRO A 309 8.58 -23.21 0.02
C PRO A 309 8.27 -24.66 -0.37
N VAL A 310 7.13 -25.16 0.10
CA VAL A 310 6.53 -26.43 -0.33
C VAL A 310 5.41 -26.09 -1.30
N TYR A 311 5.51 -26.62 -2.52
CA TYR A 311 4.60 -26.31 -3.61
C TYR A 311 3.61 -27.44 -3.88
N GLU A 312 2.40 -27.06 -4.23
CA GLU A 312 1.48 -27.88 -5.00
C GLU A 312 1.51 -27.44 -6.47
N THR A 313 1.51 -28.41 -7.38
CA THR A 313 1.55 -28.15 -8.83
C THR A 313 0.15 -28.31 -9.39
N LEU A 314 -0.35 -27.26 -10.03
CA LEU A 314 -1.64 -27.21 -10.69
C LEU A 314 -1.44 -27.10 -12.21
N PRO A 315 -2.35 -27.66 -13.02
CA PRO A 315 -2.29 -27.48 -14.47
C PRO A 315 -2.50 -26.01 -14.83
N GLY A 316 -1.69 -25.50 -15.75
CA GLY A 316 -1.94 -24.24 -16.43
C GLY A 316 -3.05 -24.39 -17.48
N TRP A 317 -3.30 -23.32 -18.24
CA TRP A 317 -4.35 -23.32 -19.27
C TRP A 317 -3.88 -22.97 -20.67
N LYS A 318 -2.79 -22.20 -20.87
CA LYS A 318 -2.33 -21.80 -22.22
C LYS A 318 -3.41 -21.19 -23.14
N GLU A 319 -4.38 -20.51 -22.52
CA GLU A 319 -5.51 -19.88 -23.20
C GLU A 319 -5.60 -18.41 -22.78
N ASP A 320 -5.87 -17.52 -23.73
CA ASP A 320 -6.10 -16.11 -23.44
C ASP A 320 -7.47 -15.93 -22.78
N ILE A 321 -7.47 -15.32 -21.58
CA ILE A 321 -8.68 -15.07 -20.80
C ILE A 321 -9.02 -13.58 -20.71
N SER A 322 -8.29 -12.71 -21.41
CA SER A 322 -8.37 -11.25 -21.24
C SER A 322 -9.74 -10.66 -21.61
N ASP A 323 -10.48 -11.34 -22.49
CA ASP A 323 -11.82 -10.96 -22.91
C ASP A 323 -12.95 -11.70 -22.17
N VAL A 324 -12.63 -12.60 -21.25
CA VAL A 324 -13.63 -13.36 -20.49
C VAL A 324 -14.38 -12.44 -19.51
N ARG A 325 -15.71 -12.55 -19.49
CA ARG A 325 -16.60 -11.73 -18.63
C ARG A 325 -17.53 -12.55 -17.73
N HIS A 326 -17.61 -13.86 -17.95
CA HIS A 326 -18.40 -14.77 -17.12
C HIS A 326 -17.50 -15.88 -16.57
N TYR A 327 -17.77 -16.30 -15.33
CA TYR A 327 -16.94 -17.29 -14.62
C TYR A 327 -16.93 -18.65 -15.33
N ASP A 328 -18.07 -19.07 -15.85
CA ASP A 328 -18.24 -20.36 -16.53
C ASP A 328 -17.51 -20.43 -17.88
N ASP A 329 -17.13 -19.28 -18.44
CA ASP A 329 -16.36 -19.19 -19.69
C ASP A 329 -14.84 -19.31 -19.45
N LEU A 330 -14.37 -19.33 -18.19
CA LEU A 330 -12.96 -19.56 -17.88
C LEU A 330 -12.55 -21.01 -18.22
N PRO A 331 -11.27 -21.26 -18.60
CA PRO A 331 -10.77 -22.62 -18.73
C PRO A 331 -10.94 -23.42 -17.43
N ALA A 332 -11.17 -24.73 -17.54
CA ALA A 332 -11.42 -25.58 -16.37
C ALA A 332 -10.25 -25.56 -15.36
N SER A 333 -9.00 -25.58 -15.84
CA SER A 333 -7.82 -25.47 -14.97
C SER A 333 -7.69 -24.09 -14.31
N CYS A 334 -8.14 -23.03 -14.98
CA CYS A 334 -8.22 -21.68 -14.41
C CYS A 334 -9.22 -21.62 -13.25
N ARG A 335 -10.40 -22.22 -13.40
CA ARG A 335 -11.37 -22.35 -12.29
C ARG A 335 -10.83 -23.20 -11.15
N SER A 336 -10.19 -24.33 -11.44
CA SER A 336 -9.55 -25.18 -10.41
C SER A 336 -8.48 -24.41 -9.61
N TYR A 337 -7.72 -23.53 -10.26
CA TYR A 337 -6.75 -22.67 -9.59
C TYR A 337 -7.43 -21.69 -8.61
N LEU A 338 -8.55 -21.08 -9.00
CA LEU A 338 -9.33 -20.17 -8.15
C LEU A 338 -9.98 -20.92 -6.99
N ASP A 339 -10.55 -22.10 -7.23
CA ASP A 339 -11.11 -22.96 -6.19
C ASP A 339 -10.04 -23.40 -5.19
N PHE A 340 -8.83 -23.72 -5.67
CA PHE A 340 -7.71 -24.06 -4.81
C PHE A 340 -7.34 -22.90 -3.87
N ILE A 341 -7.30 -21.65 -4.35
CA ILE A 341 -7.07 -20.48 -3.49
C ILE A 341 -8.18 -20.33 -2.44
N LYS A 342 -9.44 -20.43 -2.87
CA LYS A 342 -10.61 -20.34 -2.00
C LYS A 342 -10.54 -21.38 -0.88
N ASP A 343 -10.29 -22.64 -1.22
CA ASP A 343 -10.24 -23.76 -0.27
C ASP A 343 -9.06 -23.62 0.71
N GLN A 344 -7.89 -23.21 0.22
CA GLN A 344 -6.70 -23.05 1.04
C GLN A 344 -6.75 -21.82 1.95
N THR A 345 -7.49 -20.77 1.58
CA THR A 345 -7.60 -19.55 2.39
C THR A 345 -8.85 -19.52 3.26
N GLY A 346 -9.88 -20.30 2.92
CA GLY A 346 -11.18 -20.29 3.58
C GLY A 346 -12.00 -19.01 3.34
N VAL A 347 -11.61 -18.20 2.35
CA VAL A 347 -12.25 -16.92 2.03
C VAL A 347 -12.77 -16.97 0.60
N PRO A 348 -14.04 -16.56 0.35
CA PRO A 348 -14.62 -16.59 -0.99
C PRO A 348 -13.95 -15.59 -1.92
N ILE A 349 -14.07 -15.82 -3.23
CA ILE A 349 -13.62 -14.88 -4.25
C ILE A 349 -14.85 -14.06 -4.69
N GLY A 350 -14.76 -12.74 -4.59
CA GLY A 350 -15.83 -11.81 -5.02
C GLY A 350 -15.60 -11.22 -6.41
N LEU A 351 -14.34 -11.06 -6.81
CA LEU A 351 -13.96 -10.47 -8.08
C LEU A 351 -12.72 -11.14 -8.66
N ILE A 352 -12.70 -11.29 -9.99
CA ILE A 352 -11.53 -11.75 -10.73
C ILE A 352 -11.20 -10.72 -11.80
N SER A 353 -9.97 -10.21 -11.82
CA SER A 353 -9.45 -9.38 -12.91
C SER A 353 -8.63 -10.25 -13.86
N VAL A 354 -8.98 -10.14 -15.14
CA VAL A 354 -8.37 -10.84 -16.28
C VAL A 354 -7.61 -9.88 -17.21
N GLY A 355 -7.37 -8.65 -16.76
CA GLY A 355 -6.60 -7.67 -17.53
C GLY A 355 -6.49 -6.33 -16.81
N ALA A 356 -5.68 -5.43 -17.39
CA ALA A 356 -5.41 -4.11 -16.83
C ALA A 356 -6.54 -3.08 -17.10
N GLU A 357 -7.37 -3.34 -18.11
CA GLU A 357 -8.47 -2.45 -18.50
C GLU A 357 -9.59 -2.47 -17.45
N ARG A 358 -10.24 -1.31 -17.25
CA ARG A 358 -11.26 -1.15 -16.20
C ARG A 358 -12.45 -2.11 -16.32
N GLY A 359 -12.75 -2.58 -17.53
CA GLY A 359 -13.83 -3.55 -17.79
C GLY A 359 -13.38 -5.00 -17.85
N ALA A 360 -12.09 -5.29 -17.67
CA ALA A 360 -11.52 -6.64 -17.76
C ALA A 360 -11.60 -7.36 -16.40
N TYR A 361 -12.82 -7.53 -15.89
CA TYR A 361 -13.08 -8.26 -14.65
C TYR A 361 -14.40 -9.04 -14.70
N ILE A 362 -14.50 -10.06 -13.85
CA ILE A 362 -15.63 -10.95 -13.65
C ILE A 362 -16.10 -10.76 -12.20
N PRO A 363 -17.25 -10.10 -11.95
CA PRO A 363 -17.87 -10.08 -10.63
C PRO A 363 -18.53 -11.44 -10.35
N LEU A 364 -18.35 -11.97 -9.14
CA LEU A 364 -18.97 -13.24 -8.73
C LEU A 364 -20.19 -13.03 -7.82
N SER A 365 -20.19 -11.97 -7.01
CA SER A 365 -21.37 -11.56 -6.23
C SER A 365 -21.18 -10.13 -5.70
N ASP A 366 -22.20 -9.28 -5.85
CA ASP A 366 -22.21 -7.93 -5.29
C ASP A 366 -22.24 -7.94 -3.76
N GLU A 367 -22.89 -8.92 -3.14
CA GLU A 367 -22.90 -9.13 -1.69
C GLU A 367 -21.48 -9.45 -1.18
N VAL A 368 -20.74 -10.28 -1.92
CA VAL A 368 -19.35 -10.66 -1.60
C VAL A 368 -18.38 -9.49 -1.84
N LEU A 369 -18.81 -8.43 -2.52
CA LEU A 369 -18.04 -7.19 -2.68
C LEU A 369 -18.48 -6.07 -1.72
N GLY A 370 -19.49 -6.32 -0.88
CA GLY A 370 -20.05 -5.29 0.00
C GLY A 370 -20.75 -4.17 -0.77
N LEU A 371 -21.26 -4.46 -1.96
CA LEU A 371 -21.96 -3.52 -2.85
C LEU A 371 -23.49 -3.64 -2.79
N ALA A 372 -24.00 -4.57 -1.98
CA ALA A 372 -25.42 -4.88 -1.82
C ALA A 372 -26.16 -3.94 -0.84
#